data_AF-W6TSW4-F1
#
_entry.id   AF-W6TSW4-F1
#
_cell.length_a   1.000
_cell.length_b   1.000
_cell.length_c   1.000
_cell.angle_alpha   90.00
_cell.angle_beta   90.00
_cell.angle_gamma   90.00
#
_symmetry.space_group_name_H-M   'P 1'
#
loop_
_entity.id
_entity.type
_entity.pdbx_description
1 polymer ?
#
loop_
_entity_poly.entity_id
_entity_poly.type
_entity_poly.pdbx_seq_one_letter_code
_entity_poly.pdbx_strand_id
1 'polypeptide(L)'
;MAKQLNSMLSPTIVDLIHSTFLPNWPYLESLKLKPSQLLEASYDMILSNPGDVAIGINRVQVVIDHDFFNAFNCLVIKHFTSGQTTLMFNAQINRAEPVIDIYNQLKDILGNGWTFEPKFSTFSEEEKINSLANGQFKQANDEILQVWNIGQFSVLLNYKLDPLSQLLLSISHQSKKEPDRHVRANGTLLNLLKFSPEQVITMPEVKHEVKEENGAVKYVDYTFQLEESEMNLFDRVRLRIFDAEKKLDLSVQMHISYFSEFEMSASQVISLVNIVVGIYGADNSGMKEMEPHEVDQVEADEMWSGRSWTFNRAHKIYDHDEPDQSILYQASITGNPDQDGIILNILAYNQMLDFQEVLNEV
;
A
#
# COMPACT_ATOMS: atom_id res chain seq x y z
N MET A 1 43.60 -18.74 34.09
CA MET A 1 42.17 -18.72 34.45
C MET A 1 41.75 -17.26 34.58
N ALA A 2 41.42 -16.64 33.45
CA ALA A 2 40.91 -15.28 33.36
C ALA A 2 40.15 -15.14 32.03
N LYS A 3 39.00 -15.81 31.93
CA LYS A 3 37.93 -15.40 31.02
C LYS A 3 36.99 -14.54 31.85
N GLN A 4 37.42 -13.31 32.12
CA GLN A 4 36.57 -12.30 32.74
C GLN A 4 35.59 -11.80 31.68
N LEU A 5 34.31 -11.93 32.05
CA LEU A 5 33.14 -11.18 31.61
C LEU A 5 33.38 -10.12 30.52
N ASN A 6 33.00 -10.48 29.30
CA ASN A 6 32.47 -9.55 28.30
C ASN A 6 31.28 -10.25 27.61
N SER A 7 30.29 -10.71 28.38
CA SER A 7 28.98 -10.98 27.81
C SER A 7 28.21 -9.67 27.76
N MET A 8 28.52 -8.84 26.76
CA MET A 8 27.50 -7.91 26.28
C MET A 8 26.31 -8.80 25.90
N LEU A 9 25.17 -8.61 26.58
CA LEU A 9 23.95 -9.40 26.36
C LEU A 9 23.72 -9.53 24.84
N SER A 10 23.49 -10.72 24.31
CA SER A 10 23.12 -10.91 22.90
C SER A 10 21.81 -10.18 22.58
N PRO A 11 21.55 -9.74 21.34
CA PRO A 11 20.23 -9.21 20.96
C PRO A 11 19.16 -10.30 21.12
N THR A 12 17.97 -9.95 21.62
CA THR A 12 16.84 -10.87 21.77
C THR A 12 15.74 -10.57 20.75
N ILE A 13 14.94 -11.57 20.40
CA ILE A 13 13.77 -11.38 19.52
C ILE A 13 12.81 -10.36 20.14
N VAL A 14 12.62 -10.45 21.46
CA VAL A 14 11.76 -9.53 22.22
C VAL A 14 12.21 -8.08 22.02
N ASP A 15 13.51 -7.79 22.15
CA ASP A 15 14.05 -6.44 21.96
C ASP A 15 13.78 -5.93 20.54
N LEU A 16 13.98 -6.78 19.52
CA LEU A 16 13.73 -6.41 18.14
C LEU A 16 12.23 -6.16 17.89
N ILE A 17 11.34 -7.05 18.36
CA ILE A 17 9.90 -6.89 18.17
C ILE A 17 9.39 -5.66 18.93
N HIS A 18 9.83 -5.39 20.16
CA HIS A 18 9.43 -4.17 20.85
C HIS A 18 9.92 -2.91 20.14
N SER A 19 11.07 -2.95 19.48
CA SER A 19 11.57 -1.80 18.72
C SER A 19 10.68 -1.41 17.54
N THR A 20 9.86 -2.32 16.98
CA THR A 20 8.93 -2.02 15.86
C THR A 20 7.80 -1.08 16.27
N PHE A 21 7.57 -0.90 17.57
CA PHE A 21 6.58 0.05 18.09
C PHE A 21 7.17 1.45 18.32
N LEU A 22 8.48 1.65 18.13
CA LEU A 22 9.15 2.92 18.32
C LEU A 22 9.18 3.75 17.01
N PRO A 23 9.07 5.09 17.10
CA PRO A 23 9.31 5.95 15.94
C PRO A 23 10.70 5.73 15.34
N ASN A 24 10.80 5.80 14.01
CA ASN A 24 12.04 5.62 13.25
C ASN A 24 12.74 4.26 13.47
N TRP A 25 11.98 3.22 13.82
CA TRP A 25 12.40 1.84 14.07
C TRP A 25 13.92 1.63 14.24
N PRO A 26 14.46 1.73 15.47
CA PRO A 26 15.90 1.69 15.74
C PRO A 26 16.45 0.25 15.70
N TYR A 27 16.20 -0.48 14.61
CA TYR A 27 16.48 -1.91 14.52
C TYR A 27 17.97 -2.24 14.64
N LEU A 28 18.87 -1.35 14.20
CA LEU A 28 20.32 -1.56 14.35
C LEU A 28 20.73 -1.58 15.83
N GLU A 29 20.12 -0.71 16.64
CA GLU A 29 20.40 -0.63 18.08
C GLU A 29 19.85 -1.86 18.80
N SER A 30 18.61 -2.27 18.50
CA SER A 30 18.01 -3.49 19.08
C SER A 30 18.80 -4.75 18.70
N LEU A 31 19.37 -4.77 17.49
CA LEU A 31 20.25 -5.84 17.02
C LEU A 31 21.70 -5.70 17.48
N LYS A 32 22.06 -4.60 18.17
CA LYS A 32 23.43 -4.30 18.62
C LYS A 32 24.45 -4.29 17.48
N LEU A 33 24.00 -3.89 16.29
CA LEU A 33 24.80 -3.78 15.07
C LEU A 33 25.41 -2.38 14.95
N LYS A 34 26.68 -2.35 14.55
CA LYS A 34 27.36 -1.12 14.16
C LYS A 34 27.26 -0.93 12.65
N PRO A 35 27.22 0.31 12.13
CA PRO A 35 27.22 0.57 10.69
C PRO A 35 28.37 -0.10 9.94
N SER A 36 29.53 -0.25 10.57
CA SER A 36 30.70 -0.93 9.99
C SER A 36 30.54 -2.44 9.77
N GLN A 37 29.49 -3.06 10.33
CA GLN A 37 29.18 -4.48 10.12
C GLN A 37 28.23 -4.69 8.92
N LEU A 38 27.69 -3.61 8.35
CA LEU A 38 26.76 -3.66 7.22
C LEU A 38 27.56 -3.66 5.93
N LEU A 39 27.41 -4.73 5.13
CA LEU A 39 27.91 -4.80 3.77
C LEU A 39 26.80 -4.31 2.83
N GLU A 40 27.04 -3.23 2.09
CA GLU A 40 26.06 -2.70 1.15
C GLU A 40 26.22 -3.35 -0.23
N ALA A 41 25.12 -3.83 -0.80
CA ALA A 41 25.11 -4.32 -2.18
C ALA A 41 25.34 -3.16 -3.14
N SER A 42 26.11 -3.40 -4.21
CA SER A 42 26.28 -2.37 -5.24
C SER A 42 24.96 -2.12 -5.97
N TYR A 43 24.83 -0.93 -6.55
CA TYR A 43 23.67 -0.59 -7.39
C TYR A 43 23.50 -1.59 -8.55
N ASP A 44 24.60 -2.01 -9.19
CA ASP A 44 24.57 -3.01 -10.25
C ASP A 44 24.04 -4.37 -9.77
N MET A 45 24.36 -4.77 -8.52
CA MET A 45 23.83 -6.00 -7.93
C MET A 45 22.31 -5.91 -7.73
N ILE A 46 21.80 -4.77 -7.28
CA ILE A 46 20.36 -4.54 -7.13
C ILE A 46 19.66 -4.59 -8.50
N LEU A 47 20.20 -3.88 -9.50
CA LEU A 47 19.65 -3.88 -10.86
C LEU A 47 19.71 -5.26 -11.53
N SER A 48 20.67 -6.10 -11.16
CA SER A 48 20.78 -7.47 -11.68
C SER A 48 19.73 -8.43 -11.13
N ASN A 49 18.91 -7.99 -10.16
CA ASN A 49 17.77 -8.75 -9.63
C ASN A 49 16.44 -8.05 -10.02
N PRO A 50 15.82 -8.42 -11.15
CA PRO A 50 14.59 -7.80 -11.63
C PRO A 50 13.45 -7.83 -10.60
N GLY A 51 13.38 -8.88 -9.78
CA GLY A 51 12.38 -9.00 -8.73
C GLY A 51 12.55 -7.94 -7.64
N ASP A 52 13.80 -7.58 -7.29
CA ASP A 52 14.05 -6.53 -6.30
C ASP A 52 13.72 -5.13 -6.86
N VAL A 53 14.01 -4.90 -8.14
CA VAL A 53 13.68 -3.64 -8.82
C VAL A 53 12.17 -3.45 -8.94
N ALA A 54 11.44 -4.48 -9.38
CA ALA A 54 9.99 -4.42 -9.57
C ALA A 54 9.24 -4.06 -8.28
N ILE A 55 9.69 -4.60 -7.14
CA ILE A 55 9.08 -4.30 -5.83
C ILE A 55 9.62 -3.02 -5.18
N GLY A 56 10.44 -2.22 -5.89
CA GLY A 56 10.87 -0.89 -5.44
C GLY A 56 12.00 -0.89 -4.41
N ILE A 57 12.86 -1.92 -4.37
CA ILE A 57 14.04 -1.92 -3.50
C ILE A 57 15.09 -0.97 -4.05
N ASN A 58 15.55 -0.04 -3.20
CA ASN A 58 16.56 0.94 -3.57
C ASN A 58 17.89 0.79 -2.81
N ARG A 59 17.91 0.00 -1.73
CA ARG A 59 19.13 -0.29 -0.96
C ARG A 59 19.03 -1.66 -0.31
N VAL A 60 20.09 -2.45 -0.43
CA VAL A 60 20.23 -3.76 0.21
C VAL A 60 21.51 -3.77 1.05
N GLN A 61 21.38 -4.18 2.31
CA GLN A 61 22.52 -4.36 3.20
C GLN A 61 22.52 -5.79 3.74
N VAL A 62 23.69 -6.34 4.01
CA VAL A 62 23.86 -7.71 4.49
C VAL A 62 24.79 -7.72 5.68
N VAL A 63 24.44 -8.51 6.69
CA VAL A 63 25.32 -8.92 7.78
C VAL A 63 25.47 -10.43 7.70
N ILE A 64 26.71 -10.90 7.60
CA ILE A 64 27.06 -12.32 7.57
C ILE A 64 27.85 -12.68 8.83
N ASP A 65 27.88 -13.97 9.16
CA ASP A 65 28.63 -14.55 10.28
C ASP A 65 28.38 -13.84 11.62
N HIS A 66 27.11 -13.46 11.87
CA HIS A 66 26.69 -12.84 13.12
C HIS A 66 25.53 -13.60 13.75
N ASP A 67 25.69 -14.02 15.01
CA ASP A 67 24.69 -14.79 15.73
C ASP A 67 23.51 -13.92 16.17
N PHE A 68 22.37 -14.09 15.51
CA PHE A 68 21.09 -13.49 15.90
C PHE A 68 20.21 -14.54 16.55
N PHE A 69 19.74 -14.24 17.77
CA PHE A 69 18.75 -15.04 18.49
C PHE A 69 19.14 -16.52 18.68
N ASN A 70 20.45 -16.82 18.66
CA ASN A 70 21.02 -18.18 18.72
C ASN A 70 20.51 -19.13 17.62
N ALA A 71 19.95 -18.61 16.52
CA ALA A 71 19.38 -19.43 15.44
C ALA A 71 19.83 -18.96 14.06
N PHE A 72 19.96 -17.65 13.85
CA PHE A 72 20.28 -17.07 12.55
C PHE A 72 21.73 -16.56 12.51
N ASN A 73 22.38 -16.71 11.36
CA ASN A 73 23.77 -16.26 11.16
C ASN A 73 23.91 -15.21 10.03
N CYS A 74 22.81 -14.93 9.32
CA CYS A 74 22.76 -13.98 8.22
C CYS A 74 21.52 -13.10 8.36
N LEU A 75 21.70 -11.80 8.09
CA LEU A 75 20.63 -10.81 8.02
C LEU A 75 20.75 -10.07 6.69
N VAL A 76 19.67 -10.07 5.91
CA VAL A 76 19.51 -9.20 4.73
C VAL A 76 18.52 -8.09 5.07
N ILE A 77 18.88 -6.85 4.80
CA ILE A 77 18.09 -5.66 5.08
C ILE A 77 17.74 -5.02 3.75
N LYS A 78 16.46 -4.96 3.44
CA LYS A 78 15.93 -4.35 2.21
C LYS A 78 15.22 -3.05 2.56
N HIS A 79 15.62 -1.97 1.90
CA HIS A 79 14.98 -0.66 1.98
C HIS A 79 14.25 -0.39 0.68
N PHE A 80 13.03 0.10 0.82
CA PHE A 80 12.14 0.36 -0.29
C PHE A 80 12.02 1.86 -0.54
N THR A 81 11.75 2.25 -1.78
CA THR A 81 11.38 3.63 -2.13
C THR A 81 10.15 4.10 -1.35
N SER A 82 9.27 3.17 -0.97
CA SER A 82 8.11 3.43 -0.12
C SER A 82 8.45 3.80 1.33
N GLY A 83 9.72 3.74 1.74
CA GLY A 83 10.14 3.94 3.13
C GLY A 83 9.88 2.74 4.04
N GLN A 84 9.39 1.62 3.47
CA GLN A 84 9.38 0.33 4.14
C GLN A 84 10.82 -0.19 4.34
N THR A 85 11.04 -0.86 5.46
CA THR A 85 12.26 -1.64 5.72
C THR A 85 11.87 -3.08 6.03
N THR A 86 12.56 -4.04 5.41
CA THR A 86 12.38 -5.47 5.69
C THR A 86 13.70 -6.09 6.15
N LEU A 87 13.68 -6.73 7.32
CA LEU A 87 14.78 -7.50 7.88
C LEU A 87 14.52 -8.98 7.65
N MET A 88 15.42 -9.66 6.96
CA MET A 88 15.32 -11.09 6.63
C MET A 88 16.47 -11.85 7.28
N PHE A 89 16.20 -12.49 8.41
CA PHE A 89 17.13 -13.36 9.11
C PHE A 89 17.08 -14.76 8.49
N ASN A 90 18.23 -15.29 8.10
CA ASN A 90 18.35 -16.57 7.41
C ASN A 90 19.33 -17.48 8.15
N ALA A 91 18.99 -18.76 8.23
CA ALA A 91 19.92 -19.81 8.63
C ALA A 91 19.51 -21.17 8.07
N GLN A 92 20.51 -22.04 7.93
CA GLN A 92 20.32 -23.46 7.67
C GLN A 92 20.26 -24.19 9.02
N ILE A 93 19.11 -24.74 9.40
CA ILE A 93 18.91 -25.36 10.72
C ILE A 93 18.42 -26.81 10.53
N ASN A 94 19.26 -27.77 10.90
CA ASN A 94 18.94 -29.21 10.78
C ASN A 94 18.50 -29.83 12.12
N ARG A 95 18.05 -29.01 13.08
CA ARG A 95 17.58 -29.43 14.41
C ARG A 95 16.26 -28.73 14.71
N ALA A 96 15.28 -29.45 15.23
CA ALA A 96 13.95 -28.89 15.48
C ALA A 96 13.94 -27.90 16.65
N GLU A 97 14.73 -28.13 17.70
CA GLU A 97 14.74 -27.32 18.93
C GLU A 97 14.91 -25.81 18.66
N PRO A 98 15.95 -25.32 17.93
CA PRO A 98 16.05 -23.89 17.64
C PRO A 98 14.86 -23.33 16.86
N VAL A 99 14.25 -24.12 15.97
CA VAL A 99 13.09 -23.70 15.19
C VAL A 99 11.87 -23.51 16.09
N ILE A 100 11.64 -24.47 17.00
CA ILE A 100 10.56 -24.46 17.99
C ILE A 100 10.75 -23.30 18.97
N ASP A 101 11.98 -23.06 19.45
CA ASP A 101 12.29 -21.99 20.40
C ASP A 101 12.02 -20.59 19.82
N ILE A 102 12.35 -20.37 18.55
CA ILE A 102 12.07 -19.11 17.85
C ILE A 102 10.56 -18.91 17.69
N TYR A 103 9.83 -19.94 17.30
CA TYR A 103 8.38 -19.88 17.19
C TYR A 103 7.71 -19.58 18.53
N ASN A 104 8.10 -20.27 19.60
CA ASN A 104 7.53 -20.07 20.93
C ASN A 104 7.79 -18.65 21.44
N GLN A 105 8.99 -18.10 21.24
CA GLN A 105 9.28 -16.70 21.58
C GLN A 105 8.37 -15.74 20.82
N LEU A 106 8.21 -15.92 19.50
CA LEU A 106 7.32 -15.07 18.70
C LEU A 106 5.86 -15.21 19.13
N LYS A 107 5.42 -16.44 19.41
CA LYS A 107 4.06 -16.74 19.87
C LYS A 107 3.75 -16.10 21.22
N ASP A 108 4.70 -16.09 22.15
CA ASP A 108 4.52 -15.47 23.45
C ASP A 108 4.38 -13.94 23.36
N ILE A 109 5.06 -13.32 22.38
CA ILE A 109 5.02 -11.86 22.17
C ILE A 109 3.80 -11.44 21.33
N LEU A 110 3.52 -12.16 20.25
CA LEU A 110 2.60 -11.77 19.17
C LEU A 110 1.31 -12.60 19.11
N GLY A 111 1.17 -13.63 19.96
CA GLY A 111 0.09 -14.60 19.89
C GLY A 111 0.29 -15.66 18.79
N ASN A 112 -0.74 -16.45 18.50
CA ASN A 112 -0.62 -17.62 17.62
C ASN A 112 -0.27 -17.31 16.15
N GLY A 113 -0.50 -16.09 15.68
CA GLY A 113 -0.39 -15.75 14.26
C GLY A 113 -1.45 -16.46 13.41
N TRP A 114 -1.31 -16.34 12.09
CA TRP A 114 -2.23 -16.93 11.12
C TRP A 114 -1.44 -17.60 9.99
N THR A 115 -2.02 -18.63 9.39
CA THR A 115 -1.51 -19.29 8.20
C THR A 115 -2.35 -18.85 7.00
N PHE A 116 -1.70 -18.25 6.00
CA PHE A 116 -2.39 -17.61 4.87
C PHE A 116 -3.07 -18.63 3.94
N GLU A 117 -2.58 -19.87 3.89
CA GLU A 117 -3.09 -20.87 2.95
C GLU A 117 -3.31 -22.24 3.59
N PRO A 118 -4.39 -22.97 3.23
CA PRO A 118 -4.63 -24.35 3.67
C PRO A 118 -3.52 -25.33 3.26
N LYS A 119 -2.66 -24.95 2.31
CA LYS A 119 -1.58 -25.80 1.82
C LYS A 119 -0.41 -25.87 2.80
N PHE A 120 -0.15 -24.82 3.58
CA PHE A 120 1.01 -24.78 4.46
C PHE A 120 0.71 -25.36 5.84
N SER A 121 1.72 -26.00 6.41
CA SER A 121 1.67 -26.50 7.77
C SER A 121 1.95 -25.38 8.77
N THR A 122 1.51 -25.56 10.02
CA THR A 122 1.73 -24.55 11.07
C THR A 122 2.87 -24.96 12.00
N PHE A 123 3.53 -24.00 12.64
CA PHE A 123 4.56 -24.29 13.64
C PHE A 123 4.02 -24.91 14.94
N SER A 124 2.69 -25.00 15.09
CA SER A 124 2.08 -25.77 16.18
C SER A 124 2.17 -27.29 15.96
N GLU A 125 2.54 -27.75 14.75
CA GLU A 125 2.72 -29.16 14.40
C GLU A 125 4.18 -29.59 14.56
N GLU A 126 4.65 -29.76 15.80
CA GLU A 126 6.05 -30.07 16.12
C GLU A 126 6.59 -31.31 15.39
N GLU A 127 5.76 -32.33 15.12
CA GLU A 127 6.17 -33.52 14.37
C GLU A 127 6.62 -33.18 12.94
N LYS A 128 6.02 -32.18 12.30
CA LYS A 128 6.42 -31.71 10.97
C LYS A 128 7.74 -30.96 11.03
N ILE A 129 7.94 -30.11 12.05
CA ILE A 129 9.23 -29.44 12.27
C ILE A 129 10.34 -30.48 12.44
N ASN A 130 10.10 -31.52 13.25
CA ASN A 130 11.04 -32.63 13.43
C ASN A 130 11.30 -33.40 12.14
N SER A 131 10.27 -33.66 11.33
CA SER A 131 10.40 -34.34 10.04
C SER A 131 11.31 -33.53 9.09
N LEU A 132 11.04 -32.22 8.94
CA LEU A 132 11.81 -31.33 8.09
C LEU A 132 13.26 -31.14 8.56
N ALA A 133 13.50 -31.01 9.86
CA ALA A 133 14.84 -30.96 10.43
C ALA A 133 15.69 -32.20 10.14
N ASN A 134 15.05 -33.36 9.99
CA ASN A 134 15.69 -34.62 9.61
C ASN A 134 15.74 -34.85 8.09
N GLY A 135 15.38 -33.84 7.29
CA GLY A 135 15.35 -33.93 5.82
C GLY A 135 14.23 -34.81 5.28
N GLN A 136 13.20 -35.08 6.08
CA GLN A 136 12.03 -35.89 5.69
C GLN A 136 10.88 -34.96 5.30
N PHE A 137 10.56 -34.92 4.01
CA PHE A 137 9.37 -34.28 3.47
C PHE A 137 8.71 -35.20 2.45
N LYS A 138 7.39 -35.16 2.37
CA LYS A 138 6.54 -35.99 1.51
C LYS A 138 6.01 -35.21 0.32
N GLN A 139 5.76 -33.91 0.48
CA GLN A 139 5.10 -33.07 -0.51
C GLN A 139 5.66 -31.64 -0.50
N ALA A 140 5.53 -30.92 -1.62
CA ALA A 140 6.00 -29.53 -1.75
C ALA A 140 5.28 -28.54 -0.82
N ASN A 141 4.18 -28.95 -0.20
CA ASN A 141 3.39 -28.17 0.75
C ASN A 141 3.71 -28.51 2.22
N ASP A 142 4.75 -29.33 2.48
CA ASP A 142 5.24 -29.57 3.85
C ASP A 142 5.98 -28.36 4.43
N GLU A 143 6.19 -27.30 3.65
CA GLU A 143 6.69 -26.00 4.12
C GLU A 143 5.82 -25.47 5.28
N ILE A 144 6.48 -24.95 6.31
CA ILE A 144 5.83 -24.47 7.53
C ILE A 144 5.93 -22.95 7.55
N LEU A 145 4.78 -22.28 7.62
CA LEU A 145 4.69 -20.83 7.51
C LEU A 145 3.78 -20.29 8.61
N GLN A 146 4.19 -19.21 9.26
CA GLN A 146 3.35 -18.42 10.16
C GLN A 146 3.52 -16.94 9.87
N VAL A 147 2.41 -16.18 9.87
CA VAL A 147 2.40 -14.74 9.64
C VAL A 147 1.76 -14.03 10.83
N TRP A 148 2.19 -12.81 11.12
CA TRP A 148 1.56 -11.86 12.04
C TRP A 148 1.50 -10.49 11.36
N ASN A 149 0.32 -9.89 11.29
CA ASN A 149 0.14 -8.53 10.77
C ASN A 149 -0.32 -7.62 11.92
N ILE A 150 0.50 -6.64 12.27
CA ILE A 150 0.28 -5.78 13.45
C ILE A 150 0.43 -4.32 13.02
N GLY A 151 -0.64 -3.79 12.43
CA GLY A 151 -0.70 -2.40 11.97
C GLY A 151 0.46 -2.06 11.03
N GLN A 152 1.43 -1.30 11.55
CA GLN A 152 2.59 -0.77 10.83
C GLN A 152 3.73 -1.78 10.58
N PHE A 153 3.66 -3.00 11.12
CA PHE A 153 4.65 -4.03 10.84
C PHE A 153 4.05 -5.42 10.67
N SER A 154 4.77 -6.28 9.98
CA SER A 154 4.44 -7.70 9.82
C SER A 154 5.65 -8.58 10.13
N VAL A 155 5.35 -9.78 10.61
CA VAL A 155 6.35 -10.82 10.90
C VAL A 155 5.96 -12.07 10.12
N LEU A 156 6.92 -12.70 9.46
CA LEU A 156 6.78 -13.96 8.77
C LEU A 156 7.87 -14.90 9.27
N LEU A 157 7.48 -16.06 9.77
CA LEU A 157 8.39 -17.15 10.08
C LEU A 157 8.12 -18.28 9.09
N ASN A 158 9.15 -18.74 8.40
CA ASN A 158 9.05 -19.77 7.38
C ASN A 158 10.18 -20.79 7.52
N TYR A 159 9.83 -22.07 7.60
CA TYR A 159 10.77 -23.17 7.54
C TYR A 159 10.62 -23.92 6.21
N LYS A 160 11.57 -23.66 5.32
CA LYS A 160 11.46 -23.91 3.88
C LYS A 160 11.89 -25.31 3.46
N LEU A 161 11.35 -25.73 2.32
CA LEU A 161 11.77 -26.92 1.57
C LEU A 161 12.82 -26.63 0.49
N ASP A 162 12.85 -25.39 -0.03
CA ASP A 162 13.82 -24.98 -1.04
C ASP A 162 14.39 -23.58 -0.73
N PRO A 163 15.67 -23.49 -0.33
CA PRO A 163 16.54 -24.60 0.06
C PRO A 163 16.03 -25.32 1.32
N LEU A 164 16.15 -26.66 1.34
CA LEU A 164 15.67 -27.52 2.43
C LEU A 164 16.29 -27.13 3.76
N SER A 165 15.52 -27.14 4.85
CA SER A 165 16.00 -26.83 6.21
C SER A 165 16.47 -25.38 6.38
N GLN A 166 16.02 -24.46 5.51
CA GLN A 166 16.25 -23.04 5.71
C GLN A 166 15.15 -22.44 6.61
N LEU A 167 15.54 -21.87 7.74
CA LEU A 167 14.67 -21.02 8.55
C LEU A 167 14.84 -19.57 8.10
N LEU A 168 13.72 -18.94 7.76
CA LEU A 168 13.61 -17.53 7.44
C LEU A 168 12.69 -16.85 8.46
N LEU A 169 13.20 -15.82 9.12
CA LEU A 169 12.39 -14.85 9.86
C LEU A 169 12.44 -13.52 9.11
N SER A 170 11.30 -13.04 8.63
CA SER A 170 11.17 -11.74 7.99
C SER A 170 10.36 -10.81 8.87
N ILE A 171 10.87 -9.61 9.13
CA ILE A 171 10.17 -8.55 9.86
C ILE A 171 10.14 -7.32 8.95
N SER A 172 8.95 -6.92 8.52
CA SER A 172 8.75 -5.75 7.68
C SER A 172 8.10 -4.65 8.48
N HIS A 173 8.65 -3.45 8.44
CA HIS A 173 8.07 -2.27 9.05
C HIS A 173 7.81 -1.22 7.97
N GLN A 174 6.58 -0.76 7.89
CA GLN A 174 6.21 0.33 7.03
C GLN A 174 6.28 1.62 7.84
N SER A 175 7.22 2.50 7.48
CA SER A 175 7.21 3.86 8.03
C SER A 175 5.86 4.48 7.71
N LYS A 176 5.15 4.98 8.73
CA LYS A 176 3.88 5.68 8.53
C LYS A 176 4.14 6.84 7.59
N LYS A 177 3.64 6.77 6.35
CA LYS A 177 3.69 7.91 5.44
C LYS A 177 2.71 8.93 6.01
N GLU A 178 3.25 10.02 6.54
CA GLU A 178 2.42 11.09 7.10
C GLU A 178 1.76 11.85 5.94
N PRO A 179 0.42 12.00 5.94
CA PRO A 179 -0.27 12.77 4.92
C PRO A 179 0.25 14.21 4.91
N ASP A 180 0.41 14.78 3.72
CA ASP A 180 0.81 16.18 3.59
C ASP A 180 -0.35 17.10 4.00
N ARG A 181 -0.31 17.61 5.23
CA ARG A 181 -1.36 18.46 5.84
C ARG A 181 -1.28 19.94 5.49
N HIS A 182 -0.42 20.37 4.56
CA HIS A 182 -0.37 21.78 4.15
C HIS A 182 -1.66 22.20 3.42
N VAL A 183 -2.10 23.44 3.64
CA VAL A 183 -3.24 24.02 2.90
C VAL A 183 -2.87 24.16 1.42
N ARG A 184 -3.75 23.69 0.52
CA ARG A 184 -3.54 23.78 -0.92
C ARG A 184 -4.10 25.09 -1.48
N ALA A 185 -3.32 25.77 -2.31
CA ALA A 185 -3.67 27.05 -2.91
C ALA A 185 -3.73 27.04 -4.45
N ASN A 186 -3.41 25.92 -5.10
CA ASN A 186 -3.34 25.82 -6.57
C ASN A 186 -4.72 25.62 -7.24
N GLY A 187 -5.82 25.91 -6.53
CA GLY A 187 -7.19 25.70 -7.00
C GLY A 187 -7.62 24.24 -6.97
N THR A 188 -8.59 23.91 -7.82
CA THR A 188 -9.21 22.58 -7.92
C THR A 188 -9.16 22.02 -9.33
N LEU A 189 -9.58 20.77 -9.51
CA LEU A 189 -9.69 20.12 -10.83
C LEU A 189 -10.63 20.85 -11.79
N LEU A 190 -11.54 21.72 -11.30
CA LEU A 190 -12.45 22.50 -12.14
C LEU A 190 -11.73 23.30 -13.21
N ASN A 191 -10.52 23.79 -12.91
CA ASN A 191 -9.72 24.58 -13.85
C ASN A 191 -9.25 23.77 -15.08
N LEU A 192 -9.37 22.44 -15.03
CA LEU A 192 -8.94 21.53 -16.09
C LEU A 192 -10.10 20.90 -16.86
N LEU A 193 -11.33 20.97 -16.33
CA LEU A 193 -12.50 20.36 -16.94
C LEU A 193 -13.03 21.27 -18.05
N LYS A 194 -13.21 20.71 -19.25
CA LYS A 194 -13.77 21.40 -20.41
C LYS A 194 -15.30 21.46 -20.36
N PHE A 195 -15.93 20.41 -19.82
CA PHE A 195 -17.38 20.24 -19.79
C PHE A 195 -17.91 20.43 -18.38
N SER A 196 -18.82 21.40 -18.23
CA SER A 196 -19.61 21.60 -17.01
C SER A 196 -20.76 20.58 -16.90
N PRO A 197 -21.25 20.26 -15.69
CA PRO A 197 -22.40 19.38 -15.51
C PRO A 197 -23.64 19.87 -16.26
N GLU A 198 -23.85 21.19 -16.30
CA GLU A 198 -24.93 21.85 -17.02
C GLU A 198 -24.89 21.58 -18.51
N GLN A 199 -23.71 21.54 -19.11
CA GLN A 199 -23.55 21.15 -20.51
C GLN A 199 -23.80 19.65 -20.67
N VAL A 200 -23.18 18.82 -19.84
CA VAL A 200 -23.24 17.35 -19.94
C VAL A 200 -24.67 16.83 -19.83
N ILE A 201 -25.48 17.32 -18.88
CA ILE A 201 -26.83 16.77 -18.67
C ILE A 201 -27.76 16.97 -19.89
N THR A 202 -27.46 17.95 -20.73
CA THR A 202 -28.22 18.24 -21.96
C THR A 202 -27.83 17.36 -23.15
N MET A 203 -26.71 16.63 -23.04
CA MET A 203 -26.26 15.69 -24.06
C MET A 203 -27.17 14.45 -24.12
N PRO A 204 -27.20 13.73 -25.27
CA PRO A 204 -27.84 12.42 -25.34
C PRO A 204 -27.18 11.44 -24.37
N GLU A 205 -27.99 10.81 -23.52
CA GLU A 205 -27.49 9.77 -22.61
C GLU A 205 -27.22 8.46 -23.35
N VAL A 206 -26.12 7.82 -23.01
CA VAL A 206 -25.73 6.49 -23.51
C VAL A 206 -26.37 5.39 -22.64
N LYS A 207 -26.47 5.66 -21.34
CA LYS A 207 -26.96 4.71 -20.34
C LYS A 207 -27.51 5.46 -19.14
N HIS A 208 -28.56 4.94 -18.50
CA HIS A 208 -28.98 5.39 -17.18
C HIS A 208 -29.26 4.18 -16.27
N GLU A 209 -28.92 4.30 -14.99
CA GLU A 209 -29.14 3.24 -14.00
C GLU A 209 -29.79 3.82 -12.74
N VAL A 210 -30.96 3.30 -12.38
CA VAL A 210 -31.69 3.73 -11.19
C VAL A 210 -31.27 2.86 -10.01
N LYS A 211 -30.84 3.49 -8.91
CA LYS A 211 -30.55 2.80 -7.66
C LYS A 211 -31.64 3.06 -6.64
N GLU A 212 -32.27 1.98 -6.18
CA GLU A 212 -33.32 2.04 -5.16
C GLU A 212 -32.84 1.49 -3.82
N GLU A 213 -33.35 2.08 -2.73
CA GLU A 213 -33.18 1.60 -1.36
C GLU A 213 -34.53 1.72 -0.62
N ASN A 214 -34.99 0.63 0.00
CA ASN A 214 -36.28 0.57 0.68
C ASN A 214 -37.50 0.99 -0.19
N GLY A 215 -37.42 0.74 -1.51
CA GLY A 215 -38.49 1.08 -2.47
C GLY A 215 -38.56 2.56 -2.86
N ALA A 216 -37.56 3.37 -2.47
CA ALA A 216 -37.39 4.74 -2.94
C ALA A 216 -36.13 4.86 -3.80
N VAL A 217 -36.17 5.73 -4.82
CA VAL A 217 -34.99 6.09 -5.60
C VAL A 217 -33.99 6.79 -4.69
N LYS A 218 -32.80 6.20 -4.54
CA LYS A 218 -31.68 6.77 -3.79
C LYS A 218 -30.88 7.72 -4.67
N TYR A 219 -30.58 7.28 -5.89
CA TYR A 219 -29.93 8.09 -6.92
C TYR A 219 -30.12 7.45 -8.30
N VAL A 220 -29.87 8.23 -9.34
CA VAL A 220 -29.80 7.77 -10.72
C VAL A 220 -28.44 8.16 -11.30
N ASP A 221 -27.76 7.19 -11.92
CA ASP A 221 -26.51 7.40 -12.63
C ASP A 221 -26.80 7.57 -14.12
N TYR A 222 -26.54 8.76 -14.67
CA TYR A 222 -26.65 9.05 -16.11
C TYR A 222 -25.27 9.08 -16.74
N THR A 223 -25.04 8.27 -17.76
CA THR A 223 -23.78 8.20 -18.51
C THR A 223 -23.95 8.87 -19.87
N PHE A 224 -22.98 9.69 -20.24
CA PHE A 224 -22.94 10.45 -21.47
C PHE A 224 -21.63 10.20 -22.21
N GLN A 225 -21.68 10.22 -23.54
CA GLN A 225 -20.50 10.26 -24.39
C GLN A 225 -20.09 11.73 -24.56
N LEU A 226 -18.82 12.03 -24.33
CA LEU A 226 -18.28 13.36 -24.56
C LEU A 226 -17.96 13.56 -26.04
N GLU A 227 -18.19 14.77 -26.56
CA GLU A 227 -17.87 15.12 -27.96
C GLU A 227 -16.35 15.18 -28.19
N GLU A 228 -15.59 15.58 -27.18
CA GLU A 228 -14.14 15.55 -27.13
C GLU A 228 -13.69 14.96 -25.80
N SER A 229 -12.51 14.34 -25.76
CA SER A 229 -12.01 13.76 -24.51
C SER A 229 -11.59 14.82 -23.49
N GLU A 230 -11.95 14.58 -22.23
CA GLU A 230 -11.47 15.30 -21.07
C GLU A 230 -10.06 14.85 -20.70
N MET A 231 -9.18 15.82 -20.47
CA MET A 231 -7.76 15.58 -20.18
C MET A 231 -7.05 14.66 -21.21
N ASN A 232 -7.54 14.62 -22.45
CA ASN A 232 -7.10 13.74 -23.53
C ASN A 232 -7.17 12.24 -23.20
N LEU A 233 -8.03 11.85 -22.24
CA LEU A 233 -8.15 10.48 -21.76
C LEU A 233 -9.60 10.02 -21.64
N PHE A 234 -10.44 10.82 -20.98
CA PHE A 234 -11.80 10.40 -20.66
C PHE A 234 -12.76 10.77 -21.77
N ASP A 235 -13.42 9.79 -22.36
CA ASP A 235 -14.39 9.96 -23.43
C ASP A 235 -15.83 9.85 -22.94
N ARG A 236 -16.03 9.45 -21.68
CA ARG A 236 -17.34 9.34 -21.03
C ARG A 236 -17.37 10.04 -19.69
N VAL A 237 -18.57 10.46 -19.33
CA VAL A 237 -18.86 11.04 -18.03
C VAL A 237 -20.14 10.45 -17.46
N ARG A 238 -20.13 10.13 -16.17
CA ARG A 238 -21.28 9.69 -15.40
C ARG A 238 -21.62 10.75 -14.36
N LEU A 239 -22.86 11.23 -14.41
CA LEU A 239 -23.43 12.13 -13.42
C LEU A 239 -24.36 11.33 -12.51
N ARG A 240 -24.04 11.30 -11.21
CA ARG A 240 -24.95 10.77 -10.20
C ARG A 240 -25.83 11.89 -9.67
N ILE A 241 -27.14 11.72 -9.84
CA ILE A 241 -28.16 12.65 -9.37
C ILE A 241 -28.94 11.98 -8.24
N PHE A 242 -28.98 12.63 -7.07
CA PHE A 242 -29.69 12.14 -5.87
C PHE A 242 -31.15 12.60 -5.87
N ASP A 243 -31.80 12.49 -7.03
CA ASP A 243 -33.19 12.85 -7.26
C ASP A 243 -33.79 11.85 -8.27
N ALA A 244 -35.10 11.68 -8.23
CA ALA A 244 -35.85 10.87 -9.20
C ALA A 244 -36.02 11.58 -10.54
N GLU A 245 -35.98 12.92 -10.56
CA GLU A 245 -36.04 13.71 -11.79
C GLU A 245 -34.64 13.97 -12.36
N LYS A 246 -34.50 13.85 -13.69
CA LYS A 246 -33.28 14.21 -14.42
C LYS A 246 -33.11 15.73 -14.45
N LYS A 247 -32.68 16.31 -13.35
CA LYS A 247 -32.46 17.75 -13.18
C LYS A 247 -31.22 17.98 -12.33
N LEU A 248 -30.43 19.00 -12.70
CA LEU A 248 -29.35 19.46 -11.86
C LEU A 248 -29.90 20.37 -10.76
N ASP A 249 -29.60 20.02 -9.52
CA ASP A 249 -29.76 20.89 -8.36
C ASP A 249 -28.39 20.98 -7.66
N LEU A 250 -27.71 22.12 -7.84
CA LEU A 250 -26.40 22.36 -7.22
C LEU A 250 -26.47 22.50 -5.69
N SER A 251 -27.67 22.66 -5.12
CA SER A 251 -27.86 22.66 -3.66
C SER A 251 -27.80 21.25 -3.07
N VAL A 252 -27.91 20.22 -3.91
CA VAL A 252 -27.80 18.80 -3.53
C VAL A 252 -26.44 18.27 -3.93
N GLN A 253 -25.90 17.33 -3.15
CA GLN A 253 -24.60 16.73 -3.42
C GLN A 253 -24.58 16.06 -4.81
N MET A 254 -23.57 16.38 -5.61
CA MET A 254 -23.38 15.80 -6.95
C MET A 254 -22.09 15.00 -7.02
N HIS A 255 -22.11 13.81 -7.62
CA HIS A 255 -20.90 13.04 -7.91
C HIS A 255 -20.71 12.94 -9.42
N ILE A 256 -19.47 13.10 -9.86
CA ILE A 256 -19.09 13.04 -11.27
C ILE A 256 -17.97 12.03 -11.43
N SER A 257 -18.10 11.15 -12.39
CA SER A 257 -17.08 10.17 -12.75
C SER A 257 -16.74 10.30 -14.22
N TYR A 258 -15.49 10.63 -14.54
CA TYR A 258 -14.96 10.59 -15.90
C TYR A 258 -14.25 9.26 -16.10
N PHE A 259 -14.49 8.59 -17.22
CA PHE A 259 -13.89 7.29 -17.49
C PHE A 259 -13.65 7.07 -18.98
N SER A 260 -12.73 6.14 -19.29
CA SER A 260 -12.28 5.83 -20.65
C SER A 260 -12.85 4.48 -21.10
N GLU A 261 -13.39 4.40 -22.32
CA GLU A 261 -13.96 3.13 -22.82
C GLU A 261 -12.90 2.02 -23.04
N PHE A 262 -11.61 2.33 -23.30
CA PHE A 262 -10.57 1.33 -23.61
C PHE A 262 -9.11 1.71 -23.22
N GLU A 263 -8.29 0.65 -23.03
CA GLU A 263 -6.84 0.51 -22.75
C GLU A 263 -6.16 1.53 -21.81
N MET A 264 -5.70 1.03 -20.66
CA MET A 264 -4.94 1.83 -19.70
C MET A 264 -3.49 2.02 -20.19
N SER A 265 -3.16 3.16 -20.81
CA SER A 265 -1.75 3.48 -21.06
C SER A 265 -1.09 3.99 -19.78
N ALA A 266 -0.04 3.31 -19.31
CA ALA A 266 0.77 3.79 -18.18
C ALA A 266 1.24 5.24 -18.37
N SER A 267 1.63 5.63 -19.59
CA SER A 267 2.04 7.00 -19.91
C SER A 267 0.91 8.03 -19.69
N GLN A 268 -0.33 7.68 -20.02
CA GLN A 268 -1.50 8.53 -19.82
C GLN A 268 -1.87 8.60 -18.35
N VAL A 269 -1.82 7.46 -17.63
CA VAL A 269 -2.08 7.43 -16.17
C VAL A 269 -1.04 8.27 -15.42
N ILE A 270 0.25 8.09 -15.71
CA ILE A 270 1.33 8.88 -15.12
C ILE A 270 1.11 10.37 -15.38
N SER A 271 0.74 10.74 -16.62
CA SER A 271 0.46 12.14 -16.98
C SER A 271 -0.72 12.69 -16.19
N LEU A 272 -1.82 11.94 -16.08
CA LEU A 272 -2.98 12.32 -15.29
C LEU A 272 -2.63 12.48 -13.81
N VAL A 273 -1.90 11.53 -13.21
CA VAL A 273 -1.46 11.60 -11.81
C VAL A 273 -0.61 12.85 -11.59
N ASN A 274 0.34 13.13 -12.47
CA ASN A 274 1.18 14.33 -12.38
C ASN A 274 0.38 15.63 -12.46
N ILE A 275 -0.64 15.68 -13.32
CA ILE A 275 -1.55 16.82 -13.44
C ILE A 275 -2.31 17.03 -12.13
N VAL A 276 -2.92 15.98 -11.57
CA VAL A 276 -3.71 16.09 -10.33
C VAL A 276 -2.81 16.40 -9.13
N VAL A 277 -1.63 15.79 -9.04
CA VAL A 277 -0.61 16.12 -8.02
C VAL A 277 -0.10 17.56 -8.17
N GLY A 278 -0.02 18.09 -9.38
CA GLY A 278 0.34 19.50 -9.60
C GLY A 278 -0.64 20.48 -8.93
N ILE A 279 -1.92 20.11 -8.85
CA ILE A 279 -2.96 20.88 -8.15
C ILE A 279 -2.94 20.57 -6.65
N TYR A 280 -3.01 19.29 -6.32
CA TYR A 280 -3.33 18.82 -4.97
C TYR A 280 -2.14 18.42 -4.12
N GLY A 281 -0.93 18.40 -4.67
CA GLY A 281 0.24 17.86 -3.99
C GLY A 281 0.09 16.36 -3.70
N ALA A 282 0.68 15.92 -2.58
CA ALA A 282 0.62 14.53 -2.19
C ALA A 282 -0.81 14.09 -1.84
N ASP A 283 -1.10 12.83 -2.12
CA ASP A 283 -2.39 12.18 -1.87
C ASP A 283 -2.64 11.88 -0.37
N ASN A 284 -3.78 11.25 -0.07
CA ASN A 284 -4.17 10.84 1.28
C ASN A 284 -3.12 9.97 1.98
N SER A 285 -2.28 9.25 1.21
CA SER A 285 -1.20 8.39 1.70
C SER A 285 0.19 9.06 1.66
N GLY A 286 0.26 10.34 1.28
CA GLY A 286 1.53 11.07 1.17
C GLY A 286 2.30 10.82 -0.13
N MET A 287 1.66 10.23 -1.15
CA MET A 287 2.29 9.90 -2.44
C MET A 287 2.16 11.04 -3.45
N LYS A 288 3.22 11.33 -4.21
CA LYS A 288 3.24 12.35 -5.27
C LYS A 288 3.40 11.79 -6.68
N GLU A 289 3.72 10.51 -6.80
CA GLU A 289 3.98 9.86 -8.08
C GLU A 289 3.49 8.42 -8.00
N MET A 290 3.39 7.76 -9.15
CA MET A 290 3.17 6.31 -9.21
C MET A 290 4.45 5.58 -8.83
N GLU A 291 4.33 4.58 -7.96
CA GLU A 291 5.43 3.68 -7.65
C GLU A 291 5.63 2.67 -8.81
N PRO A 292 6.85 2.12 -9.03
CA PRO A 292 7.13 1.25 -10.16
C PRO A 292 6.16 0.07 -10.30
N HIS A 293 5.82 -0.60 -9.19
CA HIS A 293 4.88 -1.73 -9.21
C HIS A 293 3.46 -1.34 -9.64
N GLU A 294 3.07 -0.07 -9.48
CA GLU A 294 1.77 0.42 -9.94
C GLU A 294 1.79 0.73 -11.44
N VAL A 295 2.95 1.17 -11.95
CA VAL A 295 3.19 1.27 -13.39
C VAL A 295 3.08 -0.13 -14.00
N ASP A 296 3.75 -1.12 -13.40
CA ASP A 296 3.69 -2.51 -13.84
C ASP A 296 2.24 -3.04 -13.82
N GLN A 297 1.45 -2.75 -12.78
CA GLN A 297 0.02 -3.12 -12.71
C GLN A 297 -0.79 -2.53 -13.87
N VAL A 298 -0.60 -1.24 -14.17
CA VAL A 298 -1.29 -0.58 -15.28
C VAL A 298 -0.87 -1.16 -16.63
N GLU A 299 0.44 -1.41 -16.84
CA GLU A 299 0.95 -2.01 -18.08
C GLU A 299 0.50 -3.46 -18.27
N ALA A 300 0.27 -4.18 -17.17
CA ALA A 300 -0.22 -5.55 -17.16
C ALA A 300 -1.75 -5.68 -17.28
N ASP A 301 -2.47 -4.55 -17.42
CA ASP A 301 -3.95 -4.50 -17.42
C ASP A 301 -4.53 -5.15 -16.15
N GLU A 302 -3.91 -4.87 -14.99
CA GLU A 302 -4.36 -5.29 -13.67
C GLU A 302 -5.13 -4.18 -12.95
N MET A 303 -5.90 -4.57 -11.93
CA MET A 303 -6.59 -3.60 -11.07
C MET A 303 -5.57 -2.72 -10.35
N TRP A 304 -5.71 -1.40 -10.52
CA TRP A 304 -4.89 -0.40 -9.84
C TRP A 304 -5.75 0.38 -8.86
N SER A 305 -5.36 0.30 -7.57
CA SER A 305 -6.09 0.94 -6.46
C SER A 305 -6.10 2.47 -6.54
N GLY A 306 -5.15 3.05 -7.26
CA GLY A 306 -5.22 4.46 -7.63
C GLY A 306 -4.59 5.44 -6.65
N ARG A 307 -5.08 6.67 -6.71
CA ARG A 307 -4.73 7.79 -5.82
C ARG A 307 -6.01 8.47 -5.36
N SER A 308 -6.02 8.98 -4.13
CA SER A 308 -7.17 9.72 -3.62
C SER A 308 -6.76 10.92 -2.77
N TRP A 309 -7.54 12.00 -2.88
CA TRP A 309 -7.41 13.22 -2.11
C TRP A 309 -8.76 13.55 -1.50
N THR A 310 -8.85 13.51 -0.18
CA THR A 310 -10.04 13.89 0.57
C THR A 310 -9.74 15.20 1.27
N PHE A 311 -10.46 16.27 0.93
CA PHE A 311 -10.20 17.59 1.47
C PHE A 311 -11.21 17.98 2.53
N ASN A 312 -10.77 18.78 3.49
CA ASN A 312 -11.67 19.49 4.39
C ASN A 312 -11.92 20.93 3.92
N ARG A 313 -12.72 21.68 4.70
CA ARG A 313 -13.08 23.08 4.38
C ARG A 313 -11.92 24.08 4.36
N ALA A 314 -10.80 23.76 5.00
CA ALA A 314 -9.58 24.57 4.91
C ALA A 314 -8.69 24.15 3.73
N HIS A 315 -9.16 23.22 2.88
CA HIS A 315 -8.43 22.66 1.75
C HIS A 315 -7.07 22.04 2.13
N LYS A 316 -7.02 21.41 3.31
CA LYS A 316 -5.98 20.45 3.71
C LYS A 316 -6.53 19.02 3.56
N ILE A 317 -5.64 18.03 3.43
CA ILE A 317 -6.04 16.62 3.46
C ILE A 317 -6.75 16.34 4.79
N TYR A 318 -7.95 15.78 4.70
CA TYR A 318 -8.83 15.46 5.82
C TYR A 318 -8.15 14.52 6.80
N ASP A 319 -8.29 14.83 8.10
CA ASP A 319 -7.76 14.00 9.18
C ASP A 319 -8.91 13.35 9.95
N HIS A 320 -8.96 12.01 9.90
CA HIS A 320 -9.98 11.23 10.62
C HIS A 320 -9.84 11.34 12.14
N ASP A 321 -8.65 11.67 12.65
CA ASP A 321 -8.38 11.77 14.08
C ASP A 321 -8.72 13.16 14.65
N GLU A 322 -8.99 14.17 13.79
CA GLU A 322 -9.43 15.50 14.22
C GLU A 322 -10.97 15.59 14.20
N PRO A 323 -11.67 15.59 15.35
CA PRO A 323 -13.12 15.49 15.42
C PRO A 323 -13.87 16.73 14.89
N ASP A 324 -13.21 17.88 14.83
CA ASP A 324 -13.80 19.14 14.38
C ASP A 324 -13.70 19.34 12.85
N GLN A 325 -13.09 18.41 12.13
CA GLN A 325 -13.00 18.50 10.68
C GLN A 325 -14.30 18.03 10.01
N SER A 326 -14.61 18.65 8.88
CA SER A 326 -15.64 18.17 7.95
C SER A 326 -15.05 18.04 6.56
N ILE A 327 -15.44 16.97 5.86
CA ILE A 327 -15.08 16.75 4.46
C ILE A 327 -15.79 17.81 3.61
N LEU A 328 -15.03 18.40 2.68
CA LEU A 328 -15.52 19.31 1.66
C LEU A 328 -15.80 18.55 0.36
N TYR A 329 -14.78 17.90 -0.21
CA TYR A 329 -14.95 17.07 -1.39
C TYR A 329 -13.85 16.00 -1.45
N GLN A 330 -14.01 15.05 -2.36
CA GLN A 330 -12.99 14.04 -2.64
C GLN A 330 -12.74 13.94 -4.14
N ALA A 331 -11.47 13.83 -4.53
CA ALA A 331 -11.05 13.44 -5.86
C ALA A 331 -10.29 12.11 -5.78
N SER A 332 -10.50 11.20 -6.73
CA SER A 332 -9.71 9.97 -6.81
C SER A 332 -9.57 9.48 -8.24
N ILE A 333 -8.40 8.95 -8.56
CA ILE A 333 -8.12 8.26 -9.81
C ILE A 333 -7.98 6.78 -9.48
N THR A 334 -8.64 5.89 -10.20
CA THR A 334 -8.53 4.43 -10.03
C THR A 334 -8.50 3.73 -11.38
N GLY A 335 -7.98 2.50 -11.46
CA GLY A 335 -7.99 1.68 -12.67
C GLY A 335 -8.67 0.33 -12.45
N ASN A 336 -9.68 0.03 -13.29
CA ASN A 336 -10.30 -1.28 -13.35
C ASN A 336 -10.60 -1.67 -14.81
N PRO A 337 -9.71 -2.46 -15.44
CA PRO A 337 -9.85 -2.81 -16.85
C PRO A 337 -11.05 -3.70 -17.16
N ASP A 338 -11.53 -4.47 -16.17
CA ASP A 338 -12.74 -5.30 -16.31
C ASP A 338 -14.06 -4.50 -16.28
N GLN A 339 -14.01 -3.18 -16.01
CA GLN A 339 -15.19 -2.33 -15.86
C GLN A 339 -15.13 -1.08 -16.74
N ASP A 340 -14.63 0.03 -16.19
CA ASP A 340 -14.70 1.36 -16.77
C ASP A 340 -13.28 1.88 -17.13
N GLY A 341 -12.26 1.00 -17.14
CA GLY A 341 -10.88 1.39 -17.40
C GLY A 341 -10.32 2.33 -16.32
N ILE A 342 -9.74 3.46 -16.72
CA ILE A 342 -9.30 4.51 -15.79
C ILE A 342 -10.48 5.41 -15.44
N ILE A 343 -10.68 5.68 -14.16
CA ILE A 343 -11.78 6.50 -13.65
C ILE A 343 -11.22 7.65 -12.82
N LEU A 344 -11.61 8.88 -13.14
CA LEU A 344 -11.49 10.04 -12.26
C LEU A 344 -12.86 10.30 -11.61
N ASN A 345 -12.94 10.08 -10.31
CA ASN A 345 -14.12 10.35 -9.50
C ASN A 345 -13.97 11.68 -8.73
N ILE A 346 -15.01 12.49 -8.75
CA ILE A 346 -15.17 13.69 -7.94
C ILE A 346 -16.46 13.57 -7.15
N LEU A 347 -16.33 13.44 -5.83
CA LEU A 347 -17.47 13.37 -4.90
C LEU A 347 -17.72 14.74 -4.28
N ALA A 348 -18.98 15.15 -4.20
CA ALA A 348 -19.40 16.49 -3.79
C ALA A 348 -18.85 17.60 -4.70
N TYR A 349 -19.02 17.41 -6.01
CA TYR A 349 -18.58 18.36 -7.04
C TYR A 349 -19.08 19.78 -6.79
N ASN A 350 -20.34 19.94 -6.38
CA ASN A 350 -20.92 21.24 -6.06
C ASN A 350 -20.18 21.95 -4.90
N GLN A 351 -19.70 21.23 -3.88
CA GLN A 351 -18.91 21.84 -2.81
C GLN A 351 -17.51 22.27 -3.29
N MET A 352 -16.95 21.54 -4.26
CA MET A 352 -15.71 21.94 -4.94
C MET A 352 -15.92 23.21 -5.77
N LEU A 353 -17.07 23.35 -6.44
CA LEU A 353 -17.47 24.53 -7.20
C LEU A 353 -17.60 25.76 -6.29
N ASP A 354 -18.40 25.67 -5.23
CA ASP A 354 -18.58 26.75 -4.25
C ASP A 354 -17.23 27.24 -3.68
N PHE A 355 -16.34 26.29 -3.36
CA PHE A 355 -15.01 26.61 -2.85
C PHE A 355 -14.13 27.32 -3.88
N GLN A 356 -14.17 26.90 -5.15
CA GLN A 356 -13.40 27.55 -6.22
C GLN A 356 -13.88 28.98 -6.47
N GLU A 357 -15.19 29.25 -6.37
CA GLU A 357 -15.73 30.61 -6.45
C GLU A 357 -15.17 31.49 -5.33
N VAL A 358 -15.17 31.01 -4.08
CA VAL A 358 -14.58 31.71 -2.94
C VAL A 358 -13.08 31.98 -3.15
N LEU A 359 -12.34 31.03 -3.71
CA LEU A 359 -10.92 31.23 -4.03
C LEU A 359 -10.69 32.31 -5.10
N ASN A 360 -11.60 32.46 -6.06
CA ASN A 360 -11.47 33.44 -7.15
C ASN A 360 -11.85 34.87 -6.73
N GLU A 361 -12.57 35.03 -5.61
CA GLU A 361 -12.94 36.33 -5.04
C GLU A 361 -11.85 36.97 -4.15
N VAL A 362 -10.84 36.19 -3.75
CA VAL A 362 -9.69 36.60 -2.93
C VAL A 362 -8.50 36.91 -3.81
#